data_AF-A0A7C7QBK4-F1
#
_entry.id   AF-A0A7C7QBK4-F1
#
_cell.length_a   1.000
_cell.length_b   1.000
_cell.length_c   1.000
_cell.angle_alpha   90.00
_cell.angle_beta   90.00
_cell.angle_gamma   90.00
#
_symmetry.space_group_name_H-M   'P 1'
#
loop_
_entity.id
_entity.type
_entity.pdbx_description
1 polymer ?
#
loop_
_entity_poly.entity_id
_entity_poly.type
_entity_poly.pdbx_seq_one_letter_code
_entity_poly.pdbx_strand_id
1 'polypeptide(L)'
;MAQISSSQVEPLVQRLTQLEQRLRLLLLVRGFGALAVAAVVSIGAALILDLLFDLGPVFRTGLLVLCALTSVWVGWRRLLRPFLSTLTAEELAAVVERSYPELKERLVSVVELENPDVPEQHKGSPLMRELLARQTLKQASRVPFHRAVPAAPYGRRLLLGMSLLAMMFVPSLLAPDSYTLLLSRLFLPWQNHESVGFFLFDVEPGDCVIPRGDDLVIQVTVRRRAGLGRFPDVVWLQTQAETGGIEKRR
;
A
#
# COMPACT_ATOMS: atom_id res chain seq x y z
N MET A 1 -13.93 -47.78 -19.09
CA MET A 1 -12.50 -47.79 -18.70
C MET A 1 -11.88 -46.39 -18.52
N ALA A 2 -12.62 -45.28 -18.65
CA ALA A 2 -12.09 -43.93 -18.43
C ALA A 2 -11.98 -43.47 -16.95
N GLN A 3 -12.59 -44.20 -16.00
CA GLN A 3 -12.66 -43.81 -14.58
C GLN A 3 -11.37 -44.05 -13.76
N ILE A 4 -10.43 -44.86 -14.26
CA ILE A 4 -9.22 -45.20 -13.50
C ILE A 4 -8.19 -44.06 -13.57
N SER A 5 -8.11 -43.37 -14.72
CA SER A 5 -7.16 -42.27 -14.94
C SER A 5 -7.43 -41.07 -14.04
N SER A 6 -8.70 -40.68 -13.85
CA SER A 6 -9.05 -39.52 -13.02
C SER A 6 -8.64 -39.70 -11.56
N SER A 7 -8.82 -40.89 -10.99
CA SER A 7 -8.51 -41.16 -9.57
C SER A 7 -7.01 -41.09 -9.22
N GLN A 8 -6.12 -41.33 -10.19
CA GLN A 8 -4.67 -41.31 -9.99
C GLN A 8 -4.10 -39.89 -10.10
N VAL A 9 -4.74 -39.01 -10.86
CA VAL A 9 -4.25 -37.64 -11.13
C VAL A 9 -4.89 -36.59 -10.21
N GLU A 10 -6.03 -36.91 -9.62
CA GLU A 10 -6.67 -36.13 -8.54
C GLU A 10 -5.73 -35.70 -7.39
N PRO A 11 -4.86 -36.56 -6.83
CA PRO A 11 -3.90 -36.14 -5.81
C PRO A 11 -2.82 -35.19 -6.35
N LEU A 12 -2.56 -35.17 -7.66
CA LEU A 12 -1.60 -34.27 -8.30
C LEU A 12 -2.23 -32.90 -8.56
N VAL A 13 -3.47 -32.87 -9.05
CA VAL A 13 -4.27 -31.64 -9.20
C VAL A 13 -4.47 -30.96 -7.84
N GLN A 14 -4.76 -31.71 -6.79
CA GLN A 14 -4.89 -31.15 -5.43
C GLN A 14 -3.57 -30.57 -4.89
N ARG A 15 -2.42 -31.18 -5.21
CA ARG A 15 -1.11 -30.62 -4.84
C ARG A 15 -0.77 -29.37 -5.62
N LEU A 16 -1.18 -29.29 -6.89
CA LEU A 16 -1.04 -28.10 -7.72
C LEU A 16 -1.93 -26.96 -7.19
N THR A 17 -3.20 -27.20 -6.86
CA THR A 17 -4.07 -26.15 -6.29
C THR A 17 -3.57 -25.63 -4.94
N GLN A 18 -2.97 -26.47 -4.09
CA GLN A 18 -2.31 -26.03 -2.86
C GLN A 18 -1.09 -25.13 -3.14
N LEU A 19 -0.33 -25.42 -4.20
CA LEU A 19 0.81 -24.60 -4.62
C LEU A 19 0.35 -23.27 -5.23
N GLU A 20 -0.75 -23.28 -5.99
CA GLU A 20 -1.41 -22.09 -6.51
C GLU A 20 -1.85 -21.14 -5.39
N GLN A 21 -2.52 -21.66 -4.36
CA GLN A 21 -2.93 -20.86 -3.19
C GLN A 21 -1.73 -20.22 -2.48
N ARG A 22 -0.64 -20.98 -2.30
CA ARG A 22 0.60 -20.44 -1.71
C ARG A 22 1.24 -19.37 -2.58
N LEU A 23 1.26 -19.56 -3.90
CA LEU A 23 1.81 -18.59 -4.84
C LEU A 23 0.99 -17.29 -4.82
N ARG A 24 -0.34 -17.39 -4.79
CA ARG A 24 -1.25 -16.25 -4.63
C ARG A 24 -1.01 -15.52 -3.30
N LEU A 25 -0.83 -16.25 -2.21
CA LEU A 25 -0.54 -15.65 -0.90
C LEU A 25 0.82 -14.93 -0.89
N LEU A 26 1.85 -15.51 -1.51
CA LEU A 26 3.16 -14.87 -1.68
C LEU A 26 3.10 -13.61 -2.56
N LEU A 27 2.29 -13.63 -3.61
CA LEU A 27 2.04 -12.46 -4.46
C LEU A 27 1.29 -11.36 -3.69
N LEU A 28 0.30 -11.72 -2.86
CA LEU A 28 -0.39 -10.79 -1.96
C LEU A 28 0.59 -10.16 -0.98
N VAL A 29 1.41 -10.96 -0.29
CA VAL A 29 2.45 -10.49 0.65
C VAL A 29 3.39 -9.49 -0.02
N ARG A 30 3.81 -9.78 -1.26
CA ARG A 30 4.62 -8.85 -2.06
C ARG A 30 3.87 -7.55 -2.40
N GLY A 31 2.60 -7.67 -2.75
CA GLY A 31 1.72 -6.55 -3.06
C GLY A 31 1.54 -5.61 -1.86
N PHE A 32 1.29 -6.17 -0.68
CA PHE A 32 1.19 -5.43 0.58
C PHE A 32 2.48 -4.69 0.92
N GLY A 33 3.65 -5.33 0.78
CA GLY A 33 4.93 -4.66 1.00
C GLY A 33 5.16 -3.47 0.05
N ALA A 34 4.78 -3.62 -1.22
CA ALA A 34 4.89 -2.55 -2.21
C ALA A 34 3.91 -1.40 -1.94
N LEU A 35 2.68 -1.71 -1.50
CA LEU A 35 1.69 -0.72 -1.08
C LEU A 35 2.17 0.07 0.13
N ALA A 36 2.72 -0.61 1.15
CA ALA A 36 3.25 0.05 2.34
C ALA A 36 4.35 1.06 1.98
N VAL A 37 5.30 0.66 1.13
CA VAL A 37 6.35 1.58 0.65
C VAL A 37 5.77 2.76 -0.13
N ALA A 38 4.83 2.52 -1.05
CA ALA A 38 4.21 3.57 -1.83
C ALA A 38 3.46 4.58 -0.93
N ALA A 39 2.71 4.09 0.05
CA ALA A 39 1.99 4.92 1.02
C ALA A 39 2.96 5.76 1.87
N VAL A 40 4.04 5.16 2.38
CA VAL A 40 5.04 5.88 3.17
C VAL A 40 5.71 6.98 2.35
N VAL A 41 6.08 6.69 1.09
CA VAL A 41 6.73 7.68 0.23
C VAL A 41 5.77 8.81 -0.14
N SER A 42 4.52 8.49 -0.51
CA SER A 42 3.55 9.52 -0.92
C SER A 42 3.12 10.40 0.24
N ILE A 43 2.72 9.80 1.36
CA ILE A 43 2.30 10.53 2.57
C ILE A 43 3.49 11.29 3.16
N GLY A 44 4.65 10.65 3.29
CA GLY A 44 5.85 11.29 3.82
C GLY A 44 6.28 12.50 2.98
N ALA A 45 6.26 12.37 1.65
CA ALA A 45 6.54 13.50 0.76
C ALA A 45 5.51 14.63 0.92
N ALA A 46 4.22 14.31 1.03
CA ALA A 46 3.18 15.31 1.24
C ALA A 46 3.36 16.06 2.56
N LEU A 47 3.70 15.36 3.65
CA LEU A 47 3.97 15.97 4.96
C LEU A 47 5.21 16.88 4.94
N ILE A 48 6.30 16.44 4.28
CA ILE A 48 7.53 17.24 4.16
C ILE A 48 7.27 18.51 3.33
N LEU A 49 6.53 18.38 2.22
CA LEU A 49 6.16 19.52 1.39
C LEU A 49 5.26 20.51 2.13
N ASP A 50 4.30 20.00 2.92
CA ASP A 50 3.44 20.84 3.75
C ASP A 50 4.23 21.60 4.82
N LEU A 51 5.22 20.95 5.43
CA LEU A 51 6.10 21.57 6.41
C LEU A 51 7.02 22.64 5.81
N LEU A 52 7.53 22.43 4.58
CA LEU A 52 8.49 23.35 3.95
C LEU A 52 7.83 24.58 3.31
N PHE A 53 6.62 24.44 2.78
CA PHE A 53 5.99 25.46 1.92
C PHE A 53 4.69 26.05 2.49
N ASP A 54 4.22 25.64 3.67
CA ASP A 54 2.92 25.99 4.27
C ASP A 54 1.80 26.02 3.21
N LEU A 55 1.54 24.85 2.63
CA LEU A 55 0.71 24.73 1.44
C LEU A 55 -0.72 25.20 1.71
N GLY A 56 -1.24 26.03 0.81
CA GLY A 56 -2.66 26.40 0.84
C GLY A 56 -3.59 25.18 0.71
N PRO A 57 -4.87 25.29 1.13
CA PRO A 57 -5.82 24.18 1.15
C PRO A 57 -6.02 23.50 -0.21
N VAL A 58 -5.91 24.24 -1.32
CA VAL A 58 -6.01 23.72 -2.69
C VAL A 58 -4.85 22.79 -3.05
N PHE A 59 -3.63 23.13 -2.63
CA PHE A 59 -2.46 22.30 -2.89
C PHE A 59 -2.46 21.04 -2.01
N ARG A 60 -2.98 21.15 -0.78
CA ARG A 60 -3.18 19.99 0.11
C ARG A 60 -4.18 18.98 -0.44
N THR A 61 -5.34 19.43 -0.95
CA THR A 61 -6.32 18.53 -1.59
C THR A 61 -5.72 17.87 -2.84
N GLY A 62 -4.94 18.61 -3.64
CA GLY A 62 -4.21 18.06 -4.78
C GLY A 62 -3.22 16.96 -4.38
N LEU A 63 -2.43 17.18 -3.34
CA LEU A 63 -1.49 16.17 -2.81
C LEU A 63 -2.21 14.94 -2.26
N LEU A 64 -3.33 15.12 -1.56
CA LEU A 64 -4.16 14.01 -1.09
C LEU A 64 -4.69 13.17 -2.24
N VAL A 65 -5.24 13.82 -3.28
CA VAL A 65 -5.74 13.12 -4.48
C VAL A 65 -4.60 12.37 -5.15
N LEU A 66 -3.41 12.97 -5.24
CA LEU A 66 -2.23 12.30 -5.79
C LEU A 66 -1.82 11.08 -4.95
N CYS A 67 -1.83 11.20 -3.61
CA CYS A 67 -1.57 10.08 -2.70
C CYS A 67 -2.60 8.96 -2.85
N ALA A 68 -3.89 9.31 -3.01
CA ALA A 68 -4.96 8.36 -3.23
C ALA A 68 -4.81 7.65 -4.58
N LEU A 69 -4.59 8.40 -5.67
CA LEU A 69 -4.40 7.85 -7.01
C LEU A 69 -3.18 6.92 -7.09
N THR A 70 -2.05 7.33 -6.50
CA THR A 70 -0.86 6.48 -6.46
C THR A 70 -1.10 5.20 -5.67
N SER A 71 -1.79 5.27 -4.53
CA SER A 71 -2.15 4.09 -3.72
C SER A 71 -3.09 3.15 -4.48
N VAL A 72 -4.14 3.69 -5.13
CA VAL A 72 -5.07 2.93 -5.95
C VAL A 72 -4.37 2.29 -7.15
N TRP A 73 -3.51 3.03 -7.85
CA TRP A 73 -2.78 2.52 -9.01
C TRP A 73 -1.79 1.40 -8.64
N VAL A 74 -1.04 1.56 -7.55
CA VAL A 74 -0.13 0.52 -7.05
C VAL A 74 -0.93 -0.69 -6.57
N GLY A 75 -2.03 -0.48 -5.83
CA GLY A 75 -2.93 -1.54 -5.38
C GLY A 75 -3.52 -2.34 -6.54
N TRP A 76 -4.01 -1.65 -7.56
CA TRP A 76 -4.55 -2.25 -8.77
C TRP A 76 -3.49 -3.08 -9.51
N ARG A 77 -2.30 -2.50 -9.74
CA ARG A 77 -1.25 -3.16 -10.53
C ARG A 77 -0.57 -4.31 -9.79
N ARG A 78 -0.47 -4.24 -8.46
CA ARG A 78 0.31 -5.19 -7.63
C ARG A 78 -0.53 -6.20 -6.87
N LEU A 79 -1.80 -5.91 -6.55
CA LEU A 79 -2.71 -6.86 -5.91
C LEU A 79 -3.80 -7.34 -6.86
N LEU A 80 -4.60 -6.43 -7.42
CA LEU A 80 -5.78 -6.83 -8.19
C LEU A 80 -5.41 -7.53 -9.49
N ARG A 81 -4.48 -6.98 -10.28
CA ARG A 81 -4.06 -7.58 -11.56
C ARG A 81 -3.53 -9.02 -11.43
N PRO A 82 -2.58 -9.34 -10.53
CA PRO A 82 -2.11 -10.72 -10.37
C PRO A 82 -3.11 -11.65 -9.66
N PHE A 83 -4.07 -11.09 -8.92
CA PHE A 83 -5.14 -11.89 -8.31
C PHE A 83 -6.24 -12.25 -9.32
N LEU A 84 -6.53 -11.34 -10.25
CA LEU A 84 -7.50 -11.52 -11.33
C LEU A 84 -6.95 -12.37 -12.49
N SER A 85 -5.63 -12.51 -12.63
CA SER A 85 -5.06 -13.47 -13.56
C SER A 85 -5.25 -14.89 -13.02
N THR A 86 -6.10 -15.66 -13.67
CA THR A 86 -6.20 -17.10 -13.47
C THR A 86 -4.92 -17.75 -13.97
N LEU A 87 -4.07 -18.27 -13.07
CA LEU A 87 -2.97 -19.12 -13.49
C LEU A 87 -3.58 -20.46 -13.94
N THR A 88 -3.27 -20.87 -15.16
CA THR A 88 -3.69 -22.19 -15.64
C THR A 88 -2.86 -23.28 -14.96
N ALA A 89 -3.39 -24.50 -14.87
CA ALA A 89 -2.67 -25.64 -14.29
C ALA A 89 -1.34 -25.91 -15.04
N GLU A 90 -1.30 -25.63 -16.35
CA GLU A 90 -0.12 -25.74 -17.21
C GLU A 90 0.98 -24.75 -16.81
N GLU A 91 0.63 -23.47 -16.60
CA GLU A 91 1.58 -22.46 -16.12
C GLU A 91 2.17 -22.83 -14.75
N LEU A 92 1.33 -23.40 -13.87
CA LEU A 92 1.76 -23.84 -12.55
C LEU A 92 2.72 -25.03 -12.63
N ALA A 93 2.44 -26.00 -13.52
CA ALA A 93 3.33 -27.12 -13.79
C ALA A 93 4.68 -26.63 -14.35
N ALA A 94 4.67 -25.67 -15.26
CA ALA A 94 5.89 -25.09 -15.83
C ALA A 94 6.74 -24.36 -14.78
N VAL A 95 6.12 -23.66 -13.80
CA VAL A 95 6.84 -23.03 -12.68
C VAL A 95 7.55 -24.07 -11.81
N VAL A 96 6.88 -25.19 -11.54
CA VAL A 96 7.47 -26.29 -10.76
C VAL A 96 8.66 -26.90 -11.50
N GLU A 97 8.53 -27.18 -12.79
CA GLU A 97 9.62 -27.78 -13.59
C GLU A 97 10.81 -26.84 -13.77
N ARG A 98 10.60 -25.53 -13.89
CA ARG A 98 11.71 -24.55 -13.88
C ARG A 98 12.54 -24.63 -12.60
N SER A 99 11.92 -24.99 -11.49
CA SER A 99 12.61 -25.16 -10.21
C SER A 99 13.24 -26.54 -10.06
N TYR A 100 12.75 -27.53 -10.81
CA TYR A 100 13.18 -28.93 -10.78
C TYR A 100 13.33 -29.50 -12.19
N PRO A 101 14.50 -29.28 -12.84
CA PRO A 101 14.77 -29.74 -14.21
C PRO A 101 14.67 -31.27 -14.41
N GLU A 102 14.71 -32.03 -13.31
CA GLU A 102 14.62 -33.50 -13.30
C GLU A 102 13.29 -34.03 -13.85
N LEU A 103 12.23 -33.22 -13.86
CA LEU A 103 10.91 -33.59 -14.38
C LEU A 103 10.83 -33.54 -15.92
N LYS A 104 11.75 -32.85 -16.61
CA LYS A 104 11.91 -32.86 -18.08
C LYS A 104 10.60 -32.73 -18.87
N GLU A 105 9.79 -31.71 -18.60
CA GLU A 105 8.50 -31.44 -19.29
C GLU A 105 7.38 -32.45 -19.07
N ARG A 106 7.62 -33.51 -18.29
CA ARG A 106 6.63 -34.57 -18.05
C ARG A 106 5.42 -34.09 -17.26
N LEU A 107 5.61 -33.15 -16.33
CA LEU A 107 4.52 -32.61 -15.51
C LEU A 107 3.64 -31.69 -16.36
N VAL A 108 4.25 -30.84 -17.20
CA VAL A 108 3.52 -29.98 -18.14
C VAL A 108 2.74 -30.84 -19.12
N SER A 109 3.36 -31.84 -19.74
CA SER A 109 2.68 -32.73 -20.70
C SER A 109 1.53 -33.53 -20.08
N VAL A 110 1.66 -34.04 -18.84
CA VAL A 110 0.55 -34.74 -18.16
C VAL A 110 -0.64 -33.80 -17.96
N VAL A 111 -0.40 -32.57 -17.52
CA VAL A 111 -1.46 -31.58 -17.26
C VAL A 111 -2.13 -31.12 -18.56
N GLU A 112 -1.35 -30.86 -19.61
CA GLU A 112 -1.86 -30.49 -20.94
C GLU A 112 -2.71 -31.61 -21.56
N LEU A 113 -2.29 -32.87 -21.41
CA LEU A 113 -3.03 -34.04 -21.90
C LEU A 113 -4.30 -34.35 -21.08
N GLU A 114 -4.43 -33.84 -19.87
CA GLU A 114 -5.66 -33.90 -19.07
C GLU A 114 -6.58 -32.69 -19.25
N ASN A 115 -6.13 -31.64 -19.96
CA ASN A 115 -6.91 -30.44 -20.17
C ASN A 115 -8.24 -30.78 -20.89
N PRO A 116 -9.42 -30.50 -20.29
CA PRO A 116 -10.72 -30.83 -20.88
C PRO A 116 -11.00 -30.10 -22.19
N ASP A 117 -10.34 -28.97 -22.45
CA ASP A 117 -10.50 -28.16 -23.66
C ASP A 117 -9.82 -28.79 -24.90
N VAL A 118 -8.90 -29.75 -24.69
CA VAL A 118 -8.22 -30.46 -25.77
C VAL A 118 -9.06 -31.66 -26.23
N PRO A 119 -9.40 -31.79 -27.53
CA PRO A 119 -10.17 -32.93 -28.03
C PRO A 119 -9.43 -34.26 -27.81
N GLU A 120 -10.15 -35.32 -27.40
CA GLU A 120 -9.56 -36.66 -27.13
C GLU A 120 -8.72 -37.23 -28.28
N GLN A 121 -9.05 -36.87 -29.51
CA GLN A 121 -8.32 -37.23 -30.73
C GLN A 121 -6.86 -36.72 -30.73
N HIS A 122 -6.59 -35.62 -30.03
CA HIS A 122 -5.26 -35.00 -29.95
C HIS A 122 -4.48 -35.42 -28.69
N LYS A 123 -5.10 -36.16 -27.76
CA LYS A 123 -4.50 -36.57 -26.48
C LYS A 123 -3.66 -37.86 -26.58
N GLY A 124 -3.60 -38.49 -27.75
CA GLY A 124 -2.87 -39.73 -27.97
C GLY A 124 -3.51 -40.96 -27.30
N SER A 125 -2.77 -42.07 -27.25
CA SER A 125 -3.28 -43.35 -26.73
C SER A 125 -3.54 -43.30 -25.21
N PRO A 126 -4.68 -43.84 -24.72
CA PRO A 126 -5.01 -43.85 -23.29
C PRO A 126 -3.97 -44.61 -22.45
N LEU A 127 -3.39 -45.68 -22.99
CA LEU A 127 -2.35 -46.45 -22.29
C LEU A 127 -1.02 -45.69 -22.18
N MET A 128 -0.69 -44.87 -23.18
CA MET A 128 0.47 -43.97 -23.15
C MET A 128 0.29 -42.90 -22.06
N ARG A 129 -0.90 -42.28 -22.00
CA ARG A 129 -1.24 -41.26 -21.00
C ARG A 129 -1.13 -41.81 -19.58
N GLU A 130 -1.66 -43.01 -19.34
CA GLU A 130 -1.63 -43.65 -18.03
C GLU A 130 -0.19 -43.98 -17.58
N LEU A 131 0.65 -44.51 -18.49
CA LEU A 131 2.05 -44.78 -18.19
C LEU A 131 2.85 -43.50 -17.91
N LEU A 132 2.61 -42.44 -18.71
CA LEU A 132 3.23 -41.13 -18.52
C LEU A 132 2.82 -40.52 -17.16
N ALA A 133 1.53 -40.54 -16.83
CA ALA A 133 1.00 -40.06 -15.55
C ALA A 133 1.61 -40.83 -14.38
N ARG A 134 1.66 -42.16 -14.45
CA ARG A 134 2.21 -43.01 -13.39
C ARG A 134 3.71 -42.80 -13.17
N GLN A 135 4.50 -42.66 -14.25
CA GLN A 135 5.93 -42.35 -14.14
C GLN A 135 6.16 -40.95 -13.56
N THR A 136 5.37 -39.97 -14.00
CA THR A 136 5.45 -38.58 -13.52
C THR A 136 5.06 -38.48 -12.05
N LEU A 137 3.99 -39.17 -11.61
CA LEU A 137 3.61 -39.27 -10.20
C LEU A 137 4.74 -39.82 -9.32
N LYS A 138 5.41 -40.88 -9.78
CA LYS A 138 6.53 -41.48 -9.06
C LYS A 138 7.73 -40.54 -8.93
N GLN A 139 8.01 -39.73 -9.95
CA GLN A 139 9.08 -38.74 -9.91
C GLN A 139 8.67 -37.49 -9.09
N ALA A 140 7.46 -36.97 -9.32
CA ALA A 140 6.95 -35.77 -8.67
C ALA A 140 6.67 -35.97 -7.18
N SER A 141 6.34 -37.19 -6.74
CA SER A 141 6.20 -37.51 -5.31
C SER A 141 7.49 -37.35 -4.49
N ARG A 142 8.65 -37.39 -5.16
CA ARG A 142 9.97 -37.20 -4.54
C ARG A 142 10.39 -35.73 -4.47
N VAL A 143 9.69 -34.86 -5.19
CA VAL A 143 10.00 -33.43 -5.29
C VAL A 143 9.15 -32.65 -4.31
N PRO A 144 9.75 -31.90 -3.37
CA PRO A 144 8.99 -31.03 -2.48
C PRO A 144 8.49 -29.81 -3.25
N PHE A 145 7.30 -29.90 -3.85
CA PHE A 145 6.61 -28.79 -4.53
C PHE A 145 6.61 -27.48 -3.73
N HIS A 146 6.50 -27.57 -2.40
CA HIS A 146 6.51 -26.42 -1.49
C HIS A 146 7.83 -25.61 -1.46
N ARG A 147 8.95 -26.19 -1.93
CA ARG A 147 10.25 -25.51 -2.01
C ARG A 147 10.53 -24.92 -3.39
N ALA A 148 9.68 -25.19 -4.40
CA ALA A 148 9.82 -24.62 -5.73
C ALA A 148 9.79 -23.08 -5.71
N VAL A 149 9.04 -22.50 -4.77
CA VAL A 149 8.91 -21.04 -4.64
C VAL A 149 9.43 -20.60 -3.27
N PRO A 150 10.68 -20.08 -3.17
CA PRO A 150 11.22 -19.63 -1.89
C PRO A 150 10.45 -18.41 -1.36
N ALA A 151 9.84 -18.53 -0.18
CA ALA A 151 9.08 -17.45 0.46
C ALA A 151 9.95 -16.33 1.05
N ALA A 152 11.22 -16.62 1.34
CA ALA A 152 12.15 -15.73 2.03
C ALA A 152 12.33 -14.33 1.40
N PRO A 153 12.55 -14.17 0.08
CA PRO A 153 12.70 -12.84 -0.53
C PRO A 153 11.41 -12.02 -0.51
N TYR A 154 10.23 -12.66 -0.45
CA TYR A 154 8.94 -11.99 -0.37
C TYR A 154 8.68 -11.46 1.04
N GLY A 155 8.96 -12.26 2.07
CA GLY A 155 8.85 -11.85 3.47
C GLY A 155 9.79 -10.70 3.84
N ARG A 156 11.03 -10.70 3.34
CA ARG A 156 11.98 -9.60 3.57
C ARG A 156 11.51 -8.26 2.99
N ARG A 157 10.84 -8.27 1.83
CA ARG A 157 10.26 -7.05 1.24
C ARG A 157 9.07 -6.54 2.03
N LEU A 158 8.23 -7.43 2.55
CA LEU A 158 7.15 -7.07 3.47
C LEU A 158 7.73 -6.44 4.75
N LEU A 159 8.71 -7.10 5.37
CA LEU A 159 9.38 -6.59 6.57
C LEU A 159 10.00 -5.21 6.35
N LEU A 160 10.67 -4.98 5.22
CA LEU A 160 11.21 -3.67 4.87
C LEU A 160 10.09 -2.62 4.73
N GLY A 161 9.00 -2.94 4.04
CA GLY A 161 7.85 -2.04 3.90
C GLY A 161 7.19 -1.72 5.25
N MET A 162 6.99 -2.73 6.09
CA MET A 162 6.44 -2.59 7.44
C MET A 162 7.38 -1.80 8.35
N SER A 163 8.70 -2.01 8.24
CA SER A 163 9.70 -1.26 9.00
C SER A 163 9.69 0.23 8.61
N LEU A 164 9.58 0.54 7.32
CA LEU A 164 9.45 1.93 6.85
C LEU A 164 8.15 2.56 7.34
N LEU A 165 7.05 1.80 7.32
CA LEU A 165 5.76 2.26 7.83
C LEU A 165 5.83 2.53 9.33
N ALA A 166 6.41 1.62 10.12
CA ALA A 166 6.63 1.85 11.55
C ALA A 166 7.51 3.08 11.82
N MET A 167 8.56 3.26 11.01
CA MET A 167 9.46 4.42 11.12
C MET A 167 8.75 5.74 10.83
N MET A 168 7.75 5.75 9.95
CA MET A 168 6.90 6.92 9.67
C MET A 168 6.12 7.41 10.89
N PHE A 169 5.80 6.51 11.84
CA PHE A 169 5.06 6.83 13.07
C PHE A 169 5.98 7.20 14.24
N VAL A 170 7.30 7.04 14.14
CA VAL A 170 8.24 7.44 15.20
C VAL A 170 8.07 8.90 15.67
N PRO A 171 7.87 9.89 14.78
CA PRO A 171 7.65 11.28 15.20
C PRO A 171 6.43 11.48 16.12
N SER A 172 5.44 10.58 16.07
CA SER A 172 4.27 10.65 16.96
C SER A 172 4.62 10.43 18.43
N LEU A 173 5.73 9.72 18.73
CA LEU A 173 6.20 9.54 20.11
C LEU A 173 7.03 10.73 20.61
N LEU A 174 7.71 11.44 19.71
CA LEU A 174 8.58 12.57 20.09
C LEU A 174 7.79 13.89 20.21
N ALA A 175 6.81 14.10 19.33
CA ALA A 175 6.01 15.33 19.27
C ALA A 175 4.57 14.99 18.85
N PRO A 176 3.78 14.36 19.74
CA PRO A 176 2.43 13.88 19.42
C PRO A 176 1.55 15.00 18.87
N ASP A 177 1.50 16.16 19.54
CA ASP A 177 0.61 17.27 19.18
C ASP A 177 0.90 17.85 17.80
N SER A 178 2.18 17.92 17.42
CA SER A 178 2.60 18.46 16.12
C SER A 178 2.33 17.46 14.99
N TYR A 179 2.57 16.18 15.25
CA TYR A 179 2.36 15.12 14.26
C TYR A 179 0.87 14.85 14.01
N THR A 180 0.04 14.86 15.06
CA THR A 180 -1.42 14.71 14.91
C THR A 180 -2.02 15.88 14.13
N LEU A 181 -1.51 17.10 14.33
CA LEU A 181 -1.98 18.28 13.61
C LEU A 181 -1.56 18.27 12.14
N LEU A 182 -0.35 17.80 11.84
CA LEU A 182 0.10 17.59 10.45
C LEU A 182 -0.74 16.51 9.74
N LEU A 183 -1.04 15.41 10.41
CA LEU A 183 -1.93 14.37 9.87
C LEU A 183 -3.36 14.87 9.71
N SER A 184 -3.92 15.57 10.69
CA SER A 184 -5.29 16.08 10.61
C SER A 184 -5.43 17.11 9.50
N ARG A 185 -4.42 17.95 9.27
CA ARG A 185 -4.40 18.89 8.14
C ARG A 185 -4.25 18.21 6.79
N LEU A 186 -3.50 17.11 6.73
CA LEU A 186 -3.41 16.32 5.52
C LEU A 186 -4.77 15.66 5.23
N PHE A 187 -5.43 15.01 6.19
CA PHE A 187 -6.68 14.28 5.96
C PHE A 187 -7.96 15.14 5.97
N LEU A 188 -7.94 16.30 6.62
CA LEU A 188 -9.06 17.25 6.67
C LEU A 188 -8.63 18.63 6.13
N PRO A 189 -8.33 18.75 4.82
CA PRO A 189 -7.85 20.00 4.23
C PRO A 189 -8.93 21.10 4.18
N TRP A 190 -10.21 20.76 4.39
CA TRP A 190 -11.35 21.69 4.39
C TRP A 190 -11.55 22.43 5.71
N GLN A 191 -10.95 21.97 6.80
CA GLN A 191 -11.00 22.70 8.06
C GLN A 191 -9.91 23.78 8.04
N ASN A 192 -10.30 25.02 8.35
CA ASN A 192 -9.45 26.19 8.39
C ASN A 192 -8.55 26.12 9.64
N HIS A 193 -7.64 25.15 9.66
CA HIS A 193 -6.67 24.99 10.72
C HIS A 193 -5.65 26.12 10.64
N GLU A 194 -5.33 26.70 11.79
CA GLU A 194 -4.19 27.61 11.95
C GLU A 194 -2.95 27.08 11.21
N SER A 195 -2.17 27.99 10.62
CA SER A 195 -0.85 27.68 10.04
C SER A 195 -0.02 26.80 11.00
N VAL A 196 0.93 25.99 10.51
CA VAL A 196 1.88 25.27 11.39
C VAL A 196 2.89 26.32 11.86
N GLY A 197 2.40 27.42 12.42
CA GLY A 197 3.21 28.37 13.13
C GLY A 197 3.81 27.63 14.32
N PHE A 198 5.09 27.83 14.54
CA PHE A 198 5.76 27.41 15.78
C PHE A 198 5.16 28.09 17.03
N PHE A 199 4.27 29.06 16.82
CA PHE A 199 3.67 29.93 17.82
C PHE A 199 2.15 29.79 17.82
N LEU A 200 1.59 29.70 19.01
CA LEU A 200 0.16 29.75 19.31
C LEU A 200 -0.11 31.14 19.89
N PHE A 201 -1.08 31.85 19.32
CA PHE A 201 -1.46 33.18 19.77
C PHE A 201 -2.73 33.07 20.59
N ASP A 202 -2.63 33.35 21.89
CA ASP A 202 -3.77 33.42 22.80
C ASP A 202 -4.19 34.89 22.87
N VAL A 203 -5.36 35.22 22.34
CA VAL A 203 -5.83 36.60 22.16
C VAL A 203 -6.98 36.87 23.12
N GLU A 204 -6.79 37.85 24.01
CA GLU A 204 -7.81 38.31 24.95
C GLU A 204 -8.07 39.82 24.75
N PRO A 205 -9.34 40.28 24.69
CA PRO A 205 -10.56 39.48 24.61
C PRO A 205 -10.70 38.84 23.21
N GLY A 206 -11.31 37.66 23.14
CA GLY A 206 -11.70 37.02 21.88
C GLY A 206 -12.90 37.74 21.24
N ASP A 207 -14.01 37.05 21.04
CA ASP A 207 -15.23 37.69 20.52
C ASP A 207 -15.88 38.58 21.60
N CYS A 208 -15.82 39.90 21.40
CA CYS A 208 -16.45 40.88 22.28
C CYS A 208 -17.18 41.98 21.49
N VAL A 209 -18.24 42.53 22.09
CA VAL A 209 -18.98 43.67 21.55
C VAL A 209 -18.66 44.87 22.42
N ILE A 210 -18.22 45.95 21.79
CA ILE A 210 -17.75 47.18 22.45
C ILE A 210 -18.49 48.37 21.84
N PRO A 211 -18.80 49.40 22.63
CA PRO A 211 -19.39 50.62 22.11
C PRO A 211 -18.51 51.29 21.05
N ARG A 212 -19.15 51.87 20.04
CA ARG A 212 -18.43 52.56 18.97
C ARG A 212 -17.78 53.83 19.55
N GLY A 213 -16.44 53.87 19.51
CA GLY A 213 -15.65 54.98 20.02
C GLY A 213 -14.92 54.69 21.34
N ASP A 214 -15.14 53.52 21.95
CA ASP A 214 -14.35 53.05 23.08
C ASP A 214 -13.05 52.38 22.62
N ASP A 215 -12.03 52.47 23.48
CA ASP A 215 -10.73 51.83 23.25
C ASP A 215 -10.81 50.31 23.49
N LEU A 216 -10.38 49.53 22.50
CA LEU A 216 -10.19 48.08 22.64
C LEU A 216 -8.72 47.77 22.94
N VAL A 217 -8.46 47.18 24.10
CA VAL A 217 -7.15 46.61 24.43
C VAL A 217 -7.13 45.14 23.99
N ILE A 218 -6.30 44.83 22.99
CA ILE A 218 -6.05 43.45 22.54
C ILE A 218 -4.74 42.99 23.15
N GLN A 219 -4.80 42.01 24.06
CA GLN A 219 -3.64 41.34 24.62
C GLN A 219 -3.39 40.04 23.87
N VAL A 220 -2.20 39.91 23.29
CA VAL A 220 -1.78 38.71 22.57
C VAL A 220 -0.66 38.03 23.35
N THR A 221 -0.92 36.85 23.90
CA THR A 221 0.08 36.02 24.54
C THR A 221 0.61 34.99 23.54
N VAL A 222 1.89 35.09 23.19
CA VAL A 222 2.54 34.15 22.27
C VAL A 222 3.07 32.96 23.06
N ARG A 223 2.47 31.78 22.86
CA ARG A 223 2.95 30.51 23.42
C ARG A 223 3.68 29.71 22.35
N ARG A 224 4.70 28.94 22.74
CA ARG A 224 5.44 28.09 21.80
C ARG A 224 4.78 26.72 21.71
N ARG A 225 4.48 26.25 20.49
CA ARG A 225 3.88 24.92 20.24
C ARG A 225 4.94 23.83 20.04
N ALA A 226 6.03 24.12 19.32
CA ALA A 226 7.18 23.21 19.16
C ALA A 226 8.47 23.96 18.71
N GLY A 227 9.66 23.43 19.04
CA GLY A 227 10.95 23.88 18.49
C GLY A 227 11.79 24.82 19.37
N LEU A 228 12.97 25.23 18.87
CA LEU A 228 13.95 26.13 19.52
C LEU A 228 13.95 27.56 18.93
N GLY A 229 12.98 27.90 18.06
CA GLY A 229 12.97 29.17 17.31
C GLY A 229 12.76 30.40 18.19
N ARG A 230 13.53 31.47 17.96
CA ARG A 230 13.38 32.76 18.69
C ARG A 230 11.95 33.28 18.55
N PHE A 231 11.42 33.88 19.61
CA PHE A 231 10.12 34.56 19.55
C PHE A 231 10.16 35.63 18.44
N PRO A 232 9.04 35.86 17.74
CA PRO A 232 8.99 36.87 16.71
C PRO A 232 9.22 38.25 17.32
N ASP A 233 10.14 39.02 16.76
CA ASP A 233 10.43 40.40 17.19
C ASP A 233 9.34 41.39 16.73
N VAL A 234 8.46 40.97 15.81
CA VAL A 234 7.41 41.80 15.21
C VAL A 234 6.14 40.98 15.03
N VAL A 235 5.02 41.53 15.47
CA VAL A 235 3.66 40.99 15.25
C VAL A 235 2.89 42.03 14.45
N TRP A 236 2.06 41.60 13.50
CA TRP A 236 1.22 42.50 12.71
C TRP A 236 -0.25 42.29 13.08
N LEU A 237 -0.98 43.37 13.30
CA LEU A 237 -2.43 43.34 13.44
C LEU A 237 -3.05 43.64 12.08
N GLN A 238 -3.87 42.71 11.58
CA GLN A 238 -4.68 42.92 10.38
C GLN A 238 -6.15 43.01 10.79
N THR A 239 -6.77 44.15 10.54
CA THR A 239 -8.20 44.36 10.75
C THR A 239 -8.91 44.30 9.41
N GLN A 240 -10.10 43.69 9.40
CA GLN A 240 -10.95 43.62 8.21
C GLN A 240 -12.34 44.15 8.60
N ALA A 241 -12.71 45.30 8.05
CA ALA A 241 -14.05 45.84 8.22
C ALA A 241 -15.04 45.07 7.32
N GLU A 242 -16.29 44.94 7.78
CA GLU A 242 -17.37 44.29 7.02
C GLU A 242 -17.63 44.97 5.66
N THR A 243 -17.26 46.25 5.54
CA THR A 243 -17.27 47.05 4.30
C THR A 243 -16.08 46.81 3.36
N GLY A 244 -15.24 45.81 3.62
CA GLY A 244 -14.18 45.35 2.70
C GLY A 244 -12.85 46.11 2.79
N GLY A 245 -12.69 47.03 3.75
CA GLY A 245 -11.42 47.71 4.02
C GLY A 245 -10.47 46.82 4.85
N ILE A 246 -9.25 46.60 4.35
CA ILE A 246 -8.18 45.94 5.10
C ILE A 246 -7.21 47.00 5.60
N GLU A 247 -7.02 47.11 6.91
CA GLU A 247 -6.03 47.99 7.53
C GLU A 247 -4.97 47.13 8.24
N LYS A 248 -3.69 47.45 8.04
CA LYS A 248 -2.57 46.73 8.64
C LYS A 248 -1.80 47.67 9.56
N ARG A 249 -1.65 47.29 10.82
CA ARG A 249 -0.89 48.03 11.83
C ARG A 249 0.24 47.17 12.38
N ARG A 250 1.41 47.77 12.55
CA ARG A 250 2.59 47.14 13.15
C ARG A 250 2.56 47.29 14.67
#